data_AF-A0A498NWT0-F1
#
_entry.id   AF-A0A498NWT0-F1
#
_cell.length_a   1.000
_cell.length_b   1.000
_cell.length_c   1.000
_cell.angle_alpha   90.00
_cell.angle_beta   90.00
_cell.angle_gamma   90.00
#
_symmetry.space_group_name_H-M   'P 1'
#
loop_
_entity.id
_entity.type
_entity.pdbx_description
1 polymer ?
#
loop_
_entity_poly.entity_id
_entity_poly.type
_entity_poly.pdbx_seq_one_letter_code
_entity_poly.pdbx_strand_id
1 'polypeptide(L)'
;MELLNRSEASLQTSFQTGFGPLFSQIAKAFQDLYSDLRRYYRGSNVNLEEALNEFWARLLERLFKALNPQYIIGEEYLECVAKQSETLKPFGDTPRELKTKITRTVIAARTFAQGLVISGEAVRKVSQVGDHF
;
A
#
# COMPACT_ATOMS: atom_id res chain seq x y z
N MET A 1 -11.22 -7.17 -3.06
CA MET A 1 -10.21 -8.03 -2.38
C MET A 1 -9.48 -8.97 -3.32
N GLU A 2 -10.17 -9.75 -4.16
CA GLU A 2 -9.52 -10.68 -5.10
C GLU A 2 -8.45 -10.01 -5.99
N LEU A 3 -8.76 -8.84 -6.56
CA LEU A 3 -7.81 -8.08 -7.38
C LEU A 3 -6.54 -7.68 -6.61
N LEU A 4 -6.65 -7.30 -5.34
CA LEU A 4 -5.48 -6.99 -4.49
C LEU A 4 -4.62 -8.23 -4.27
N ASN A 5 -5.24 -9.38 -3.99
CA ASN A 5 -4.52 -10.64 -3.78
C ASN A 5 -3.83 -11.12 -5.05
N ARG A 6 -4.50 -11.01 -6.21
CA ARG A 6 -3.90 -11.34 -7.52
C ARG A 6 -2.72 -10.41 -7.85
N SER A 7 -2.85 -9.12 -7.55
CA SER A 7 -1.77 -8.15 -7.72
C SER A 7 -0.56 -8.48 -6.83
N GLU A 8 -0.77 -8.83 -5.56
CA GLU A 8 0.32 -9.23 -4.65
C GLU A 8 1.02 -10.50 -5.12
N ALA A 9 0.27 -11.52 -5.53
CA ALA A 9 0.83 -12.76 -6.07
C ALA A 9 1.64 -12.51 -7.34
N SER A 10 1.10 -11.72 -8.29
CA SER A 10 1.80 -11.35 -9.51
C SER A 10 3.09 -10.55 -9.23
N LEU A 11 3.05 -9.65 -8.24
CA LEU A 11 4.24 -8.91 -7.81
C LEU A 11 5.29 -9.86 -7.24
N GLN A 12 4.91 -10.77 -6.33
CA GLN A 12 5.84 -11.74 -5.74
C GLN A 12 6.52 -12.59 -6.81
N THR A 13 5.77 -13.14 -7.75
CA THR A 13 6.32 -13.93 -8.86
C THR A 13 7.26 -13.09 -9.72
N SER A 14 6.82 -11.92 -10.17
CA SER A 14 7.60 -11.08 -11.09
C SER A 14 8.89 -10.57 -10.44
N PHE A 15 8.82 -10.18 -9.17
CA PHE A 15 9.97 -9.62 -8.46
C PHE A 15 10.95 -10.68 -8.02
N GLN A 16 10.48 -11.89 -7.69
CA GLN A 16 11.36 -13.01 -7.45
C GLN A 16 12.18 -13.37 -8.70
N THR A 17 11.56 -13.34 -9.89
CA THR A 17 12.27 -13.54 -11.15
C THR A 17 13.21 -12.37 -11.50
N GLY A 18 12.78 -11.13 -11.31
CA GLY A 18 13.54 -9.94 -11.74
C GLY A 18 14.65 -9.49 -10.79
N PHE A 19 14.48 -9.65 -9.48
CA PHE A 19 15.40 -9.14 -8.46
C PHE A 19 16.12 -10.24 -7.66
N GLY A 20 15.74 -11.51 -7.85
CA GLY A 20 16.42 -12.65 -7.26
C GLY A 20 16.66 -12.48 -5.75
N PRO A 21 17.92 -12.62 -5.26
CA PRO A 21 18.23 -12.50 -3.83
C PRO A 21 17.86 -11.15 -3.20
N LEU A 22 17.91 -10.05 -3.98
CA LEU A 22 17.55 -8.71 -3.49
C LEU A 22 16.09 -8.65 -3.07
N PHE A 23 15.22 -9.44 -3.71
CA PHE A 23 13.80 -9.47 -3.36
C PHE A 23 13.57 -9.85 -1.89
N SER A 24 14.37 -10.79 -1.35
CA SER A 24 14.24 -11.20 0.05
C SER A 24 14.43 -10.04 1.05
N GLN A 25 15.23 -9.03 0.69
CA GLN A 25 15.50 -7.86 1.53
C GLN A 25 14.34 -6.86 1.54
N ILE A 26 13.60 -6.77 0.43
CA ILE A 26 12.55 -5.77 0.21
C ILE A 26 11.13 -6.34 0.28
N ALA A 27 10.96 -7.67 0.19
CA ALA A 27 9.66 -8.34 0.13
C ALA A 27 8.75 -7.96 1.29
N LYS A 28 9.31 -7.82 2.51
CA LYS A 28 8.55 -7.43 3.69
C LYS A 28 7.87 -6.06 3.54
N ALA A 29 8.53 -5.09 2.91
CA ALA A 29 7.95 -3.76 2.68
C ALA A 29 6.73 -3.83 1.75
N PHE A 30 6.78 -4.66 0.71
CA PHE A 30 5.63 -4.89 -0.16
C PHE A 30 4.50 -5.63 0.55
N GLN A 31 4.80 -6.69 1.32
CA GLN A 31 3.78 -7.42 2.10
C GLN A 31 3.05 -6.52 3.09
N ASP A 32 3.77 -5.63 3.76
CA ASP A 32 3.21 -4.65 4.69
C ASP A 32 2.30 -3.66 3.97
N LEU A 33 2.74 -3.11 2.83
CA LEU A 33 1.90 -2.23 2.00
C LEU A 33 0.58 -2.93 1.61
N TYR A 34 0.64 -4.16 1.11
CA TYR A 34 -0.57 -4.90 0.76
C TYR A 34 -1.45 -5.20 1.98
N SER A 35 -0.86 -5.41 3.16
CA SER A 35 -1.60 -5.54 4.41
C SER A 35 -2.39 -4.28 4.74
N ASP A 36 -1.77 -3.11 4.64
CA ASP A 36 -2.42 -1.84 4.91
C ASP A 36 -3.50 -1.50 3.87
N LEU A 37 -3.28 -1.80 2.59
CA LEU A 37 -4.32 -1.68 1.56
C LEU A 37 -5.54 -2.55 1.87
N ARG A 38 -5.34 -3.79 2.33
CA ARG A 38 -6.44 -4.68 2.75
C ARG A 38 -7.18 -4.14 3.97
N ARG A 39 -6.45 -3.66 4.99
CA ARG A 39 -7.04 -3.07 6.20
C ARG A 39 -7.88 -1.85 5.85
N TYR A 40 -7.35 -0.95 5.03
CA TYR A 40 -8.09 0.21 4.56
C TYR A 40 -9.36 -0.18 3.81
N TYR A 41 -9.26 -1.11 2.84
CA TYR A 41 -10.42 -1.57 2.07
C TYR A 41 -11.52 -2.15 2.97
N ARG A 42 -11.15 -2.87 4.02
CA ARG A 42 -12.09 -3.46 5.00
C ARG A 42 -12.74 -2.45 5.96
N GLY A 43 -12.37 -1.18 5.88
CA GLY A 43 -12.97 -0.14 6.70
C GLY A 43 -12.10 0.35 7.86
N SER A 44 -10.89 -0.18 8.06
CA SER A 44 -9.99 0.31 9.10
C SER A 44 -9.61 1.77 8.88
N ASN A 45 -9.33 2.49 9.98
CA ASN A 45 -8.87 3.86 9.97
C ASN A 45 -7.36 3.93 9.64
N VAL A 46 -6.99 3.54 8.43
CA VAL A 46 -5.62 3.62 7.91
C VAL A 46 -5.47 4.92 7.13
N ASN A 47 -4.43 5.70 7.43
CA ASN A 47 -4.05 6.83 6.60
C ASN A 47 -3.29 6.32 5.37
N LEU A 48 -3.97 6.30 4.22
CA LEU A 48 -3.41 5.72 3.00
C LEU A 48 -2.15 6.45 2.53
N GLU A 49 -2.13 7.77 2.66
CA GLU A 49 -1.00 8.57 2.21
C GLU A 49 0.25 8.31 3.06
N GLU A 50 0.06 8.21 4.37
CA GLU A 50 1.13 7.89 5.31
C GLU A 50 1.68 6.47 5.09
N ALA A 51 0.80 5.47 4.92
CA ALA A 51 1.22 4.11 4.62
C ALA A 51 2.04 4.02 3.32
N LEU A 52 1.67 4.78 2.29
CA LEU A 52 2.42 4.87 1.04
C LEU A 52 3.76 5.56 1.23
N ASN A 53 3.81 6.68 1.95
CA ASN A 53 5.05 7.40 2.23
C ASN A 53 6.03 6.52 3.03
N GLU A 54 5.53 5.84 4.06
CA GLU A 54 6.29 4.92 4.89
C GLU A 54 6.82 3.73 4.09
N PHE A 55 6.02 3.17 3.18
CA PHE A 55 6.46 2.14 2.26
C PHE A 55 7.68 2.59 1.44
N TRP A 56 7.64 3.79 0.85
CA TRP A 56 8.75 4.29 0.03
C TRP A 56 10.01 4.59 0.85
N ALA A 57 9.85 5.14 2.06
CA ALA A 57 10.96 5.35 2.97
C ALA A 57 11.64 4.02 3.36
N ARG A 58 10.86 3.05 3.84
CA ARG A 58 11.36 1.71 4.21
C ARG A 58 11.99 0.98 3.01
N LEU A 59 11.42 1.14 1.81
CA LEU A 59 11.97 0.54 0.60
C LEU A 59 13.31 1.17 0.23
N LEU A 60 13.43 2.50 0.33
CA LEU A 60 14.68 3.21 0.07
C LEU A 60 15.79 2.75 1.01
N GLU A 61 15.53 2.72 2.31
CA GLU A 61 16.51 2.29 3.31
C GLU A 61 17.01 0.86 3.07
N ARG A 62 16.08 -0.06 2.78
CA ARG A 62 16.40 -1.48 2.50
C ARG A 62 17.21 -1.63 1.23
N LEU A 63 16.83 -0.94 0.15
CA LEU A 63 17.58 -0.95 -1.10
C LEU A 63 18.95 -0.32 -0.93
N PHE A 64 19.04 0.80 -0.22
CA PHE A 64 20.31 1.50 -0.01
C PHE A 64 21.31 0.61 0.75
N LYS A 65 20.87 -0.08 1.81
CA LYS A 65 21.69 -1.08 2.52
C LYS A 65 22.06 -2.27 1.63
N ALA A 66 21.10 -2.82 0.89
CA ALA A 66 21.33 -4.02 0.08
C ALA A 66 22.25 -3.78 -1.13
N LEU A 67 22.23 -2.57 -1.70
CA LEU A 67 23.09 -2.17 -2.82
C LEU A 67 24.51 -1.76 -2.38
N ASN A 68 24.72 -1.54 -1.08
CA ASN A 68 25.98 -1.06 -0.52
C ASN A 68 26.49 -1.97 0.62
N PRO A 69 26.59 -3.29 0.40
CA PRO A 69 26.94 -4.24 1.46
C PRO A 69 28.34 -4.03 2.05
N GLN A 70 29.21 -3.31 1.36
CA GLN A 70 30.56 -2.97 1.80
C GLN A 70 30.61 -1.90 2.89
N TYR A 71 29.50 -1.19 3.15
CA TYR A 71 29.44 -0.12 4.14
C TYR A 71 28.54 -0.48 5.32
N ILE A 72 28.97 -0.13 6.53
CA ILE A 72 28.11 -0.17 7.72
C ILE A 72 27.29 1.10 7.74
N ILE A 73 26.07 1.03 7.22
CA ILE A 73 25.16 2.17 7.13
C ILE A 73 24.30 2.25 8.41
N GLY A 74 24.65 3.18 9.28
CA GLY A 74 23.91 3.49 10.52
C GLY A 74 22.60 4.27 10.27
N GLU A 75 21.81 4.42 11.33
CA GLU A 75 20.51 5.11 11.27
C GLU A 75 20.65 6.59 10.91
N GLU A 76 21.63 7.30 11.48
CA GLU A 76 21.87 8.72 11.16
C GLU A 76 22.14 8.94 9.66
N TYR A 77 22.87 8.02 9.02
CA TYR A 77 23.12 8.10 7.58
C TYR A 77 21.85 7.82 6.77
N LEU A 78 21.02 6.87 7.20
CA LEU A 78 19.73 6.62 6.57
C LEU A 78 18.76 7.79 6.71
N GLU A 79 18.75 8.48 7.85
CA GLU A 79 17.97 9.71 8.03
C GLU A 79 18.42 10.79 7.05
N CYS A 80 19.73 10.93 6.82
CA CYS A 80 20.26 11.84 5.80
C CYS A 80 19.79 11.44 4.40
N VAL A 81 19.86 10.15 4.05
CA VAL A 81 19.35 9.63 2.77
C VAL A 81 17.86 9.91 2.62
N ALA A 82 17.07 9.72 3.67
CA ALA A 82 15.64 10.01 3.68
C ALA A 82 15.36 11.50 3.45
N LYS A 83 16.09 12.41 4.12
CA LYS A 83 15.98 13.87 3.90
C LYS A 83 16.29 14.26 2.46
N GLN A 84 17.26 13.61 1.83
CA GLN A 84 17.66 13.91 0.47
C GLN A 84 16.71 13.32 -0.60
N SER A 85 15.85 12.37 -0.21
CA SER A 85 15.00 11.61 -1.14
C SER A 85 14.01 12.48 -1.94
N GLU A 86 13.49 13.56 -1.36
CA GLU A 86 12.57 14.49 -2.05
C GLU A 86 13.25 15.23 -3.20
N THR A 87 14.52 15.59 -3.01
CA THR A 87 15.31 16.33 -4.00
C THR A 87 15.84 15.39 -5.09
N LEU A 88 16.42 14.25 -4.71
CA LEU A 88 17.05 13.34 -5.67
C LEU A 88 16.05 12.42 -6.38
N LYS A 89 14.86 12.23 -5.82
CA LYS A 89 13.82 11.33 -6.34
C LYS A 89 14.38 9.98 -6.80
N PRO A 90 14.91 9.15 -5.88
CA PRO A 90 15.56 7.87 -6.23
C PRO A 90 14.64 6.89 -6.98
N PHE A 91 13.32 7.05 -6.85
CA PHE A 91 12.30 6.27 -7.56
C PHE A 91 11.62 7.04 -8.70
N GLY A 92 12.17 8.21 -9.08
CA GLY A 92 11.56 9.13 -10.03
C GLY A 92 10.17 9.60 -9.58
N ASP A 93 9.25 9.68 -10.53
CA ASP A 93 7.86 10.09 -10.27
C ASP A 93 6.95 8.94 -9.81
N THR A 94 7.48 7.70 -9.77
CA THR A 94 6.72 6.48 -9.40
C THR A 94 5.99 6.61 -8.06
N PRO A 95 6.61 7.11 -6.96
CA PRO A 95 5.91 7.27 -5.69
C PRO A 95 4.68 8.17 -5.76
N ARG A 96 4.82 9.31 -6.44
CA ARG A 96 3.74 10.30 -6.61
C ARG A 96 2.61 9.74 -7.46
N GLU A 97 2.95 9.09 -8.58
CA GLU A 97 1.96 8.47 -9.45
C GLU A 97 1.21 7.33 -8.77
N LEU A 98 1.94 6.44 -8.09
CA LEU A 98 1.35 5.32 -7.38
C LEU A 98 0.41 5.82 -6.28
N LYS A 99 0.84 6.80 -5.50
CA LYS A 99 0.01 7.45 -4.48
C LYS A 99 -1.30 7.97 -5.08
N THR A 100 -1.21 8.73 -6.16
CA THR A 100 -2.40 9.31 -6.81
C THR A 100 -3.35 8.21 -7.31
N LYS A 101 -2.82 7.18 -7.98
CA LYS A 101 -3.60 6.08 -8.55
C LYS A 101 -4.24 5.20 -7.47
N ILE A 102 -3.50 4.83 -6.44
CA ILE A 102 -3.97 3.98 -5.33
C ILE A 102 -5.01 4.72 -4.51
N THR A 103 -4.74 5.96 -4.08
CA THR A 103 -5.68 6.73 -3.25
C THR A 103 -7.03 6.87 -3.94
N ARG A 104 -7.04 7.26 -5.23
CA ARG A 104 -8.30 7.40 -5.99
C ARG A 104 -9.04 6.07 -6.15
N THR A 105 -8.34 5.02 -6.58
CA THR A 105 -8.96 3.72 -6.87
C THR A 105 -9.49 3.04 -5.61
N VAL A 106 -8.71 3.05 -4.52
CA VAL A 106 -9.09 2.34 -3.30
C VAL A 106 -10.18 3.08 -2.54
N ILE A 107 -10.15 4.43 -2.51
CA ILE A 107 -11.26 5.23 -1.96
C ILE A 107 -12.56 4.91 -2.72
N ALA A 108 -12.54 5.01 -4.05
CA ALA A 108 -13.72 4.77 -4.88
C ALA A 108 -14.29 3.36 -4.65
N ALA A 109 -13.43 2.33 -4.62
CA ALA A 109 -13.85 0.96 -4.38
C ALA A 109 -14.46 0.77 -2.97
N ARG A 110 -13.86 1.38 -1.94
CA ARG A 110 -14.38 1.34 -0.56
C ARG A 110 -15.74 2.02 -0.46
N THR A 111 -15.86 3.25 -0.97
CA THR A 111 -17.10 4.02 -0.93
C THR A 111 -18.22 3.31 -1.69
N PHE A 112 -17.93 2.74 -2.86
CA PHE A 112 -18.89 1.96 -3.63
C PHE A 112 -19.40 0.74 -2.85
N ALA A 113 -18.49 -0.06 -2.30
CA ALA A 113 -18.85 -1.24 -1.52
C ALA A 113 -19.68 -0.88 -0.28
N GLN A 114 -19.30 0.17 0.44
CA GLN A 114 -20.04 0.66 1.61
C GLN A 114 -21.44 1.17 1.21
N GLY A 115 -21.55 1.91 0.11
CA GLY A 115 -22.82 2.41 -0.40
C GLY A 115 -23.82 1.30 -0.73
N LEU A 116 -23.35 0.18 -1.31
CA LEU A 116 -24.19 -0.99 -1.57
C LEU A 116 -24.71 -1.64 -0.29
N VAL A 117 -23.86 -1.79 0.73
CA VAL A 117 -24.26 -2.36 2.03
C VAL A 117 -25.30 -1.47 2.71
N ILE A 118 -25.04 -0.16 2.79
CA ILE A 118 -25.95 0.81 3.41
C ILE A 118 -27.31 0.82 2.70
N SER A 119 -27.31 0.77 1.36
CA SER A 119 -28.54 0.74 0.57
C SER A 119 -29.37 -0.51 0.83
N GLY A 120 -28.71 -1.68 0.90
CA GLY A 120 -29.38 -2.95 1.24
C GLY A 120 -29.97 -2.93 2.66
N GLU A 121 -29.25 -2.38 3.63
CA GLU A 121 -29.76 -2.21 5.00
C GLU A 121 -30.96 -1.28 5.08
N ALA A 122 -30.96 -0.19 4.31
CA ALA A 122 -32.08 0.75 4.26
C ALA A 122 -33.35 0.07 3.74
N VAL A 123 -33.26 -0.67 2.61
CA VAL A 123 -34.39 -1.43 2.05
C VAL A 123 -34.94 -2.43 3.05
N ARG A 124 -34.06 -3.20 3.72
CA ARG A 124 -34.45 -4.18 4.74
C ARG A 124 -35.16 -3.54 5.93
N LYS A 125 -34.70 -2.38 6.39
CA LYS A 125 -35.34 -1.65 7.50
C LYS A 125 -36.73 -1.15 7.10
N VAL A 126 -36.87 -0.62 5.89
CA VAL A 126 -38.15 -0.13 5.37
C VAL A 126 -39.16 -1.27 5.21
N SER A 127 -38.75 -2.43 4.71
CA SER A 127 -39.66 -3.58 4.55
C SER A 127 -40.21 -4.09 5.89
N GLN A 128 -39.40 -4.08 6.95
CA GLN A 128 -39.82 -4.50 8.30
C GLN A 128 -40.89 -3.59 8.93
N VAL A 129 -40.99 -2.33 8.50
CA VAL A 129 -42.03 -1.40 8.96
C VAL A 129 -43.33 -1.59 8.17
N GLY A 130 -43.23 -1.99 6.89
CA GLY A 130 -44.39 -2.27 6.04
C GLY A 130 -45.16 -3.54 6.43
N ASP A 131 -44.47 -4.55 6.99
CA ASP A 131 -45.10 -5.81 7.46
C ASP A 131 -45.88 -5.65 8.79
N HIS A 132 -45.86 -4.46 9.40
CA HIS A 132 -46.56 -4.15 10.66
C HIS A 132 -47.82 -3.27 10.47
N PHE A 133 -48.28 -3.08 9.24
CA PHE A 133 -49.56 -2.43 8.90
C PHE A 133 -50.54 -3.39 8.24
#